data_AF-A0A7Z9ZKX6-F1
#
_entry.id   AF-A0A7Z9ZKX6-F1
#
_cell.length_a   1.000
_cell.length_b   1.000
_cell.length_c   1.000
_cell.angle_alpha   90.00
_cell.angle_beta   90.00
_cell.angle_gamma   90.00
#
_symmetry.space_group_name_H-M   'P 1'
#
loop_
_entity.id
_entity.type
_entity.pdbx_description
1 polymer ?
#
loop_
_entity_poly.entity_id
_entity_poly.type
_entity_poly.pdbx_seq_one_letter_code
_entity_poly.pdbx_strand_id
1 'polypeptide(L)'
;MAFIEIEPITIHLQGALHVGAGYGRGLIDRAIVRDGRRQLYIPGSSLKGKVREACERLAASQKLYVCRPPYPRGMCGKTREPCIVCRIFGTPGGRADESLGLYWDNAYLTEKWRQAAQGLSLSYPRTQVGMSRRRGVAREGLLFTDEFAAENLTFHTCISGHLPL
;
A
#
# COMPACT_ATOMS: atom_id res chain seq x y z
N MET A 1 28.23 -7.60 2.85
CA MET A 1 26.82 -7.17 2.88
C MET A 1 26.66 -6.16 4.01
N ALA A 2 26.32 -4.92 3.68
CA ALA A 2 25.99 -3.92 4.70
C ALA A 2 24.48 -3.99 4.99
N PHE A 3 24.10 -4.01 6.27
CA PHE A 3 22.72 -3.80 6.67
C PHE A 3 22.44 -2.31 6.69
N ILE A 4 21.33 -1.89 6.10
CA ILE A 4 20.87 -0.51 6.08
C ILE A 4 19.51 -0.41 6.73
N GLU A 5 19.28 0.75 7.34
CA GLU A 5 18.01 1.13 7.93
C GLU A 5 17.70 2.57 7.53
N ILE A 6 16.51 2.78 6.99
CA ILE A 6 16.01 4.09 6.56
C ILE A 6 14.86 4.45 7.49
N GLU A 7 15.18 5.17 8.56
CA GLU A 7 14.20 5.61 9.53
C GLU A 7 14.51 6.99 10.16
N PRO A 8 13.48 7.74 10.61
CA PRO A 8 12.06 7.48 10.36
C PRO A 8 11.62 7.98 8.97
N ILE A 9 10.75 7.22 8.30
CA ILE A 9 9.99 7.71 7.15
C ILE A 9 8.65 8.22 7.66
N THR A 10 8.43 9.53 7.51
CA THR A 10 7.20 10.21 7.95
C THR A 10 6.23 10.39 6.77
N ILE A 11 4.99 9.93 6.95
CA ILE A 11 3.91 10.05 5.97
C ILE A 11 2.86 11.01 6.53
N HIS A 12 2.66 12.14 5.85
CA HIS A 12 1.62 13.11 6.16
C HIS A 12 0.44 12.95 5.21
N LEU A 13 -0.74 12.62 5.72
CA LEU A 13 -1.95 12.56 4.91
C LEU A 13 -2.44 13.97 4.59
N GLN A 14 -2.32 14.36 3.32
CA GLN A 14 -2.89 15.62 2.80
C GLN A 14 -4.38 15.50 2.44
N GLY A 15 -4.96 14.31 2.58
CA GLY A 15 -6.35 14.03 2.26
C GLY A 15 -6.80 12.67 2.77
N ALA A 16 -8.06 12.33 2.49
CA ALA A 16 -8.67 11.09 2.93
C ALA A 16 -7.96 9.86 2.34
N LEU A 17 -7.55 8.93 3.19
CA LEU A 17 -6.94 7.65 2.78
C LEU A 17 -7.89 6.50 3.05
N HIS A 18 -8.08 5.63 2.06
CA HIS A 18 -8.72 4.31 2.25
C HIS A 18 -7.73 3.21 1.88
N VAL A 19 -7.41 2.35 2.85
CA VAL A 19 -6.74 1.07 2.62
C VAL A 19 -7.68 -0.03 3.10
N GLY A 20 -8.29 -0.74 2.17
CA GLY A 20 -9.35 -1.70 2.47
C GLY A 20 -8.84 -2.89 3.28
N ALA A 21 -9.63 -3.32 4.26
CA ALA A 21 -9.37 -4.53 5.04
C ALA A 21 -9.78 -5.82 4.31
N GLY A 22 -10.48 -5.71 3.18
CA GLY A 22 -11.05 -6.84 2.43
C GLY A 22 -12.42 -7.30 2.94
N TYR A 23 -13.00 -6.61 3.92
CA TYR A 23 -14.31 -6.91 4.50
C TYR A 23 -15.04 -5.63 4.92
N GLY A 24 -16.35 -5.75 5.13
CA GLY A 24 -17.23 -4.70 5.67
C GLY A 24 -17.39 -4.76 7.19
N ARG A 25 -17.94 -3.70 7.79
CA ARG A 25 -18.22 -3.61 9.23
C ARG A 25 -19.50 -2.82 9.50
N GLY A 26 -20.57 -3.49 9.91
CA GLY A 26 -21.86 -2.84 10.17
C GLY A 26 -22.42 -2.20 8.91
N LEU A 27 -22.68 -0.89 8.95
CA LEU A 27 -23.16 -0.10 7.80
C LEU A 27 -22.06 0.30 6.80
N ILE A 28 -20.83 -0.15 7.01
CA ILE A 28 -19.68 0.13 6.15
C ILE A 28 -19.44 -1.09 5.27
N ASP A 29 -19.63 -0.96 3.96
CA ASP A 29 -19.41 -2.05 3.01
C ASP A 29 -17.91 -2.36 2.86
N ARG A 30 -17.05 -1.32 2.88
CA ARG A 30 -15.59 -1.48 2.82
C ARG A 30 -14.90 -0.79 3.98
N ALA A 31 -14.55 -1.58 4.99
CA ALA A 31 -13.85 -1.10 6.17
C ALA A 31 -12.38 -0.80 5.85
N ILE A 32 -11.83 0.19 6.56
CA ILE A 32 -10.39 0.48 6.52
C ILE A 32 -9.63 -0.51 7.42
N VAL A 33 -8.42 -0.86 7.00
CA VAL A 33 -7.54 -1.79 7.69
C VAL A 33 -7.12 -1.26 9.06
N ARG A 34 -7.06 -2.17 10.04
CA ARG A 34 -6.68 -1.88 11.43
C ARG A 34 -5.82 -3.00 11.99
N ASP A 35 -4.93 -2.65 12.91
CA ASP A 35 -4.09 -3.62 13.61
C ASP A 35 -4.86 -4.40 14.69
N GLY A 36 -4.16 -5.28 15.40
CA GLY A 36 -4.74 -6.07 16.50
C GLY A 36 -5.24 -5.22 17.69
N ARG A 37 -4.85 -3.94 17.77
CA ARG A 37 -5.30 -2.96 18.77
C ARG A 37 -6.41 -2.05 18.22
N ARG A 38 -6.97 -2.38 17.05
CA ARG A 38 -8.00 -1.61 16.33
C ARG A 38 -7.53 -0.21 15.89
N GLN A 39 -6.21 0.01 15.78
CA GLN A 39 -5.64 1.28 15.31
C GLN A 39 -5.46 1.26 13.79
N LEU A 40 -5.66 2.42 13.16
CA LEU A 40 -5.38 2.59 11.73
C LEU A 40 -3.88 2.45 11.47
N TYR A 41 -3.53 1.77 10.40
CA TYR A 41 -2.15 1.67 9.93
C TYR A 41 -2.13 1.56 8.40
N ILE A 42 -0.97 1.84 7.80
CA ILE A 42 -0.73 1.59 6.38
C ILE A 42 0.11 0.32 6.26
N PRO A 43 -0.39 -0.76 5.64
CA PRO A 43 0.40 -1.97 5.46
C PRO A 43 1.68 -1.70 4.67
N GLY A 44 2.79 -2.26 5.12
CA GLY A 44 4.08 -2.17 4.43
C GLY A 44 4.02 -2.75 3.01
N SER A 45 3.17 -3.77 2.81
CA SER A 45 2.87 -4.33 1.49
C SER A 45 2.17 -3.35 0.56
N SER A 46 1.27 -2.49 1.07
CA SER A 46 0.61 -1.43 0.30
C SER A 46 1.61 -0.35 -0.12
N LEU A 47 2.49 0.07 0.81
CA LEU A 47 3.57 1.02 0.52
C LEU A 47 4.52 0.45 -0.53
N LYS A 48 5.05 -0.75 -0.29
CA LYS A 48 5.91 -1.48 -1.23
C LYS A 48 5.26 -1.60 -2.60
N GLY A 49 3.98 -1.97 -2.65
CA GLY A 49 3.22 -2.13 -3.89
C GLY A 49 3.12 -0.82 -4.68
N LYS A 50 2.81 0.29 -4.02
CA LYS A 50 2.70 1.60 -4.69
C LYS A 50 4.03 2.15 -5.17
N VAL A 51 5.10 2.01 -4.39
CA VAL A 51 6.44 2.41 -4.83
C VAL A 51 6.91 1.52 -5.98
N ARG A 52 6.68 0.20 -5.89
CA ARG A 52 6.98 -0.73 -6.98
C ARG A 52 6.26 -0.37 -8.28
N GLU A 53 4.94 -0.12 -8.22
CA GLU A 53 4.13 0.31 -9.38
C GLU A 53 4.69 1.59 -10.02
N ALA A 54 5.10 2.57 -9.20
CA ALA A 54 5.72 3.80 -9.70
C ALA A 54 7.07 3.53 -10.40
N CYS A 55 7.93 2.70 -9.80
CA CYS A 55 9.19 2.29 -10.43
C CYS A 55 8.99 1.53 -11.75
N GLU A 56 7.96 0.67 -11.84
CA GLU A 56 7.61 -0.05 -13.07
C GLU A 56 7.23 0.92 -14.18
N ARG A 57 6.40 1.92 -13.86
CA ARG A 57 6.00 2.97 -14.81
C ARG A 57 7.19 3.82 -15.28
N LEU A 58 8.06 4.23 -14.37
CA LEU A 58 9.26 5.02 -14.68
C LEU A 58 10.27 4.22 -15.52
N ALA A 59 10.52 2.96 -15.17
CA ALA A 59 11.41 2.10 -15.95
C ALA A 59 10.86 1.87 -17.36
N ALA A 60 9.54 1.63 -17.49
CA ALA A 60 8.89 1.48 -18.79
C ALA A 60 8.97 2.76 -19.64
N SER A 61 8.80 3.96 -19.05
CA SER A 61 8.93 5.22 -19.79
C SER A 61 10.35 5.46 -20.31
N GLN A 62 11.36 4.91 -19.62
CA GLN A 62 12.75 4.94 -20.04
C GLN A 62 13.12 3.80 -21.01
N LYS A 63 12.13 3.05 -21.52
CA LYS A 63 12.30 1.89 -22.42
C LYS A 63 13.16 0.77 -21.81
N LEU A 64 13.27 0.70 -20.48
CA LEU A 64 13.90 -0.42 -19.81
C LEU A 64 12.94 -1.62 -19.80
N TYR A 65 13.50 -2.83 -19.86
CA TYR A 65 12.70 -4.03 -19.72
C TYR A 65 12.08 -4.11 -18.31
N VAL A 66 10.76 -4.29 -18.26
CA VAL A 66 9.98 -4.53 -17.04
C VAL A 66 9.08 -5.74 -17.28
N CYS A 67 9.03 -6.67 -16.31
CA CYS A 67 8.13 -7.83 -16.42
C CYS A 67 6.64 -7.43 -16.26
N ARG A 68 5.72 -8.38 -16.34
CA ARG A 68 4.27 -8.15 -16.22
C ARG A 68 3.72 -8.63 -14.85
N PRO A 69 3.82 -7.81 -13.79
CA PRO A 69 3.19 -8.08 -12.50
C PRO A 69 1.65 -7.90 -12.56
N PRO A 70 0.89 -8.25 -11.51
CA PRO A 70 1.32 -8.89 -10.26
C PRO A 70 1.31 -10.43 -10.33
N TYR A 71 0.86 -11.00 -11.44
CA TYR A 71 0.71 -12.45 -11.56
C TYR A 71 2.08 -13.14 -11.72
N PRO A 72 2.41 -14.16 -10.92
CA PRO A 72 3.72 -14.81 -10.96
C PRO A 72 4.15 -15.29 -12.35
N ARG A 73 3.19 -15.76 -13.18
CA ARG A 73 3.45 -16.19 -14.57
C ARG A 73 3.98 -15.09 -15.49
N GLY A 74 3.69 -13.83 -15.20
CA GLY A 74 4.14 -12.68 -15.99
C GLY A 74 5.42 -12.03 -15.45
N MET A 75 5.88 -12.44 -14.27
CA MET A 75 7.07 -11.90 -13.61
C MET A 75 8.34 -12.67 -14.03
N CYS A 76 9.53 -12.12 -13.71
CA CYS A 76 10.80 -12.78 -14.05
C CYS A 76 10.92 -14.20 -13.46
N GLY A 77 10.42 -14.39 -12.24
CA GLY A 77 10.39 -15.70 -11.59
C GLY A 77 11.79 -16.30 -11.41
N LYS A 78 11.88 -17.63 -11.46
CA LYS A 78 13.17 -18.36 -11.40
C LYS A 78 13.88 -18.50 -12.74
N THR A 79 13.16 -18.38 -13.86
CA THR A 79 13.67 -18.80 -15.18
C THR A 79 14.25 -17.66 -16.01
N ARG A 80 13.91 -16.41 -15.69
CA ARG A 80 14.35 -15.24 -16.43
C ARG A 80 15.21 -14.35 -15.54
N GLU A 81 16.13 -13.61 -16.15
CA GLU A 81 16.88 -12.59 -15.44
C GLU A 81 15.94 -11.52 -14.83
N PRO A 82 16.17 -11.10 -13.57
CA PRO A 82 15.38 -10.06 -12.94
C PRO A 82 15.56 -8.73 -13.66
N CYS A 83 14.44 -8.12 -14.07
CA CYS A 83 14.42 -6.72 -14.47
C CYS A 83 14.83 -5.82 -13.29
N ILE A 84 15.18 -4.56 -13.59
CA ILE A 84 15.64 -3.58 -12.59
C ILE A 84 14.68 -3.45 -11.40
N VAL A 85 13.37 -3.54 -11.64
CA VAL A 85 12.35 -3.50 -10.58
C VAL A 85 12.40 -4.77 -9.72
N CYS A 86 12.51 -5.96 -10.33
CA CYS A 86 12.60 -7.21 -9.56
C CYS A 86 13.90 -7.30 -8.75
N ARG A 87 14.98 -6.63 -9.17
CA ARG A 87 16.21 -6.50 -8.37
C ARG A 87 16.00 -5.65 -7.11
N ILE A 88 15.12 -4.66 -7.14
CA ILE A 88 14.82 -3.84 -5.95
C ILE A 88 13.79 -4.53 -5.04
N PHE A 89 12.68 -5.01 -5.62
CA PHE A 89 11.50 -5.44 -4.85
C PHE A 89 11.37 -6.96 -4.69
N GLY A 90 12.20 -7.74 -5.37
CA GLY A 90 12.13 -9.20 -5.44
C GLY A 90 11.17 -9.71 -6.52
N THR A 91 11.29 -11.02 -6.79
CA THR A 91 10.47 -11.77 -7.75
C THR A 91 9.92 -13.07 -7.12
N PRO A 92 8.74 -13.56 -7.52
CA PRO A 92 8.19 -14.81 -7.01
C PRO A 92 9.13 -15.99 -7.26
N GLY A 93 9.24 -16.88 -6.27
CA GLY A 93 10.06 -18.09 -6.39
C GLY A 93 11.51 -17.94 -5.95
N GLY A 94 11.93 -16.82 -5.36
CA GLY A 94 13.12 -16.81 -4.49
C GLY A 94 14.47 -16.84 -5.22
N ARG A 95 14.73 -15.79 -6.00
CA ARG A 95 16.10 -15.32 -6.28
C ARG A 95 16.42 -14.17 -5.31
N ALA A 96 16.49 -14.51 -4.02
CA ALA A 96 16.61 -13.54 -2.94
C ALA A 96 17.97 -12.83 -2.97
N ASP A 97 19.00 -13.57 -3.35
CA ASP A 97 20.38 -13.14 -3.61
C ASP A 97 20.50 -12.11 -4.75
N GLU A 98 19.63 -12.19 -5.75
CA GLU A 98 19.59 -11.23 -6.87
C GLU A 98 18.73 -9.99 -6.59
N SER A 99 18.18 -9.87 -5.36
CA SER A 99 17.36 -8.74 -4.94
C SER A 99 17.94 -8.01 -3.73
N LEU A 100 17.60 -6.73 -3.54
CA LEU A 100 18.05 -5.92 -2.41
C LEU A 100 17.50 -6.36 -1.04
N GLY A 101 16.59 -7.34 -0.98
CA GLY A 101 16.09 -7.88 0.30
C GLY A 101 15.47 -6.83 1.22
N LEU A 102 14.82 -5.80 0.68
CA LEU A 102 14.24 -4.71 1.48
C LEU A 102 12.94 -5.15 2.17
N TYR A 103 12.90 -4.95 3.48
CA TYR A 103 11.75 -5.07 4.36
C TYR A 103 11.05 -3.73 4.49
N TRP A 104 9.73 -3.74 4.33
CA TRP A 104 8.88 -2.56 4.39
C TRP A 104 7.96 -2.73 5.59
N ASP A 105 8.19 -1.94 6.62
CA ASP A 105 7.37 -2.02 7.82
C ASP A 105 6.02 -1.35 7.62
N ASN A 106 5.05 -1.81 8.41
CA ASN A 106 3.76 -1.16 8.53
C ASN A 106 3.96 0.27 9.05
N ALA A 107 3.30 1.24 8.43
CA ALA A 107 3.29 2.60 8.94
C ALA A 107 2.21 2.75 10.00
N TYR A 108 2.61 3.13 11.21
CA TYR A 108 1.70 3.32 12.35
C TYR A 108 1.53 4.80 12.67
N LEU A 109 0.36 5.15 13.22
CA LEU A 109 0.10 6.50 13.72
C LEU A 109 1.20 6.95 14.68
N THR A 110 1.56 8.23 14.62
CA THR A 110 2.46 8.84 15.61
C THR A 110 1.84 8.84 17.00
N GLU A 111 2.67 8.95 18.04
CA GLU A 111 2.20 8.92 19.43
C GLU A 111 1.16 10.00 19.72
N LYS A 112 1.33 11.20 19.16
CA LYS A 112 0.35 12.29 19.20
C LYS A 112 -1.05 11.82 18.75
N TRP A 113 -1.12 11.14 17.61
CA TRP A 113 -2.40 10.66 17.05
C TRP A 113 -2.93 9.43 17.78
N ARG A 114 -2.06 8.56 18.30
CA ARG A 114 -2.48 7.42 19.14
C ARG A 114 -3.14 7.87 20.43
N GLN A 115 -2.62 8.92 21.06
CA GLN A 115 -3.21 9.51 22.27
C GLN A 115 -4.54 10.20 21.94
N ALA A 116 -4.60 10.98 20.85
CA ALA A 116 -5.84 11.61 20.40
C ALA A 116 -6.95 10.60 20.04
N ALA A 117 -6.58 9.42 19.54
CA ALA A 117 -7.53 8.34 19.21
C ALA A 117 -8.33 7.81 20.43
N GLN A 118 -7.89 8.10 21.66
CA GLN A 118 -8.59 7.65 22.88
C GLN A 118 -9.91 8.41 23.14
N GLY A 119 -10.19 9.49 22.39
CA GLY A 119 -11.45 10.23 22.49
C GLY A 119 -12.04 10.69 21.15
N LEU A 120 -11.39 10.36 20.02
CA LEU A 120 -11.78 10.82 18.69
C LEU A 120 -11.80 9.67 17.68
N SER A 121 -12.84 9.61 16.86
CA SER A 121 -12.85 8.71 15.70
C SER A 121 -11.90 9.25 14.64
N LEU A 122 -10.79 8.55 14.39
CA LEU A 122 -9.83 8.89 13.32
C LEU A 122 -10.25 8.34 11.95
N SER A 123 -11.49 7.88 11.81
CA SER A 123 -12.05 7.42 10.55
C SER A 123 -13.52 7.80 10.43
N TYR A 124 -14.00 7.92 9.20
CA TYR A 124 -15.39 8.27 8.91
C TYR A 124 -15.87 7.59 7.62
N PRO A 125 -17.17 7.24 7.53
CA PRO A 125 -17.75 6.68 6.31
C PRO A 125 -17.98 7.76 5.25
N ARG A 126 -17.85 7.39 3.97
CA ARG A 126 -18.35 8.15 2.82
C ARG A 126 -19.18 7.22 1.93
N THR A 127 -20.44 7.59 1.71
CA THR A 127 -21.30 6.91 0.74
C THR A 127 -20.89 7.28 -0.68
N GLN A 128 -20.79 6.27 -1.53
CA GLN A 128 -20.46 6.38 -2.95
C GLN A 128 -21.58 5.77 -3.78
N VAL A 129 -21.81 6.37 -4.95
CA VAL A 129 -22.81 5.92 -5.92
C VAL A 129 -22.18 5.81 -7.31
N GLY A 130 -22.31 4.66 -7.95
CA GLY A 130 -22.03 4.51 -9.36
C GLY A 130 -23.19 5.05 -10.20
N MET A 131 -22.93 5.90 -11.19
CA MET A 131 -23.95 6.38 -12.13
C MET A 131 -23.88 5.65 -13.47
N SER A 132 -25.04 5.31 -14.02
CA SER A 132 -25.16 4.79 -15.38
C SER A 132 -25.09 5.95 -16.38
N ARG A 133 -24.00 6.04 -17.15
CA ARG A 133 -23.83 7.11 -18.16
C ARG A 133 -24.91 7.09 -19.24
N ARG A 134 -25.38 5.90 -19.65
CA ARG A 134 -26.44 5.75 -20.67
C ARG A 134 -27.82 6.18 -20.16
N ARG A 135 -28.14 5.87 -18.89
CA ARG A 135 -29.48 6.11 -18.33
C ARG A 135 -29.58 7.41 -17.50
N GLY A 136 -28.44 8.00 -17.12
CA GLY A 136 -28.41 9.21 -16.27
C GLY A 136 -28.82 8.98 -14.81
N VAL A 137 -28.98 7.73 -14.37
CA VAL A 137 -29.48 7.36 -13.02
C VAL A 137 -28.43 6.59 -12.22
N ALA A 138 -28.63 6.49 -10.91
CA ALA A 138 -27.87 5.60 -10.05
C ALA A 138 -27.90 4.17 -10.60
N ARG A 139 -26.73 3.54 -10.67
CA ARG A 139 -26.58 2.17 -11.14
C ARG A 139 -26.87 1.21 -9.98
N GLU A 140 -27.75 0.27 -10.25
CA GLU A 140 -28.10 -0.79 -9.32
C GLU A 140 -26.85 -1.57 -8.86
N GLY A 141 -26.81 -1.88 -7.55
CA GLY A 141 -25.69 -2.59 -6.93
C GLY A 141 -24.40 -1.77 -6.75
N LEU A 142 -24.38 -0.48 -7.09
CA LEU A 142 -23.22 0.40 -6.92
C LEU A 142 -23.46 1.55 -5.94
N LEU A 143 -24.41 1.40 -5.01
CA LEU A 143 -24.48 2.22 -3.81
C LEU A 143 -23.72 1.48 -2.70
N PHE A 144 -22.65 2.07 -2.19
CA PHE A 144 -21.83 1.46 -1.14
C PHE A 144 -21.16 2.50 -0.26
N THR A 145 -20.70 2.11 0.91
CA THR A 145 -20.04 2.97 1.89
C THR A 145 -18.60 2.50 2.11
N ASP A 146 -17.66 3.40 1.85
CA ASP A 146 -16.24 3.19 2.14
C ASP A 146 -15.87 3.96 3.41
N GLU A 147 -15.05 3.36 4.27
CA GLU A 147 -14.49 4.02 5.44
C GLU A 147 -13.14 4.64 5.12
N PHE A 148 -12.96 5.92 5.43
CA PHE A 148 -11.73 6.66 5.20
C PHE A 148 -11.07 7.04 6.52
N ALA A 149 -9.74 7.09 6.52
CA ALA A 149 -8.98 7.74 7.56
C ALA A 149 -9.22 9.25 7.55
N ALA A 150 -9.20 9.87 8.72
CA ALA A 150 -9.21 11.31 8.89
C ALA A 150 -8.05 11.97 8.14
N GLU A 151 -8.24 13.22 7.76
CA GLU A 151 -7.23 14.03 7.10
C GLU A 151 -6.16 14.48 8.11
N ASN A 152 -4.97 14.84 7.64
CA ASN A 152 -3.85 15.34 8.46
C ASN A 152 -3.26 14.33 9.47
N LEU A 153 -3.60 13.05 9.38
CA LEU A 153 -2.93 12.01 10.15
C LEU A 153 -1.47 11.86 9.72
N THR A 154 -0.62 11.59 10.69
CA THR A 154 0.82 11.34 10.48
C THR A 154 1.13 9.90 10.86
N PHE A 155 1.87 9.20 9.99
CA PHE A 155 2.35 7.85 10.23
C PHE A 155 3.88 7.80 10.15
N HIS A 156 4.51 6.93 10.93
CA HIS A 156 5.93 6.61 10.83
C HIS A 156 6.12 5.17 10.38
N THR A 157 7.12 4.93 9.54
CA THR A 157 7.58 3.61 9.12
C THR A 157 9.11 3.57 8.96
N CYS A 158 9.64 2.38 8.74
CA CYS A 158 11.05 2.10 8.44
C CYS A 158 11.14 1.21 7.19
N ILE A 159 12.20 1.38 6.43
CA ILE A 159 12.62 0.42 5.41
C ILE A 159 14.01 -0.07 5.79
N SER A 160 14.18 -1.38 5.95
CA SER A 160 15.44 -2.00 6.33
C SER A 160 15.84 -3.10 5.35
N GLY A 161 17.10 -3.52 5.32
CA GLY A 161 17.53 -4.62 4.45
C GLY A 161 19.03 -4.71 4.26
N HIS A 162 19.45 -5.64 3.41
CA HIS A 162 20.87 -5.88 3.11
C HIS A 162 21.20 -5.45 1.69
N LEU A 163 22.17 -4.55 1.54
CA LEU A 163 22.70 -4.22 0.22
C LEU A 163 23.81 -5.23 -0.16
N PRO A 164 23.71 -5.88 -1.33
CA PRO A 164 24.86 -6.52 -1.94
C PRO A 164 25.84 -5.40 -2.35
N LEU A 165 27.01 -5.38 -1.72
CA LEU A 165 28.12 -4.49 -2.09
C LEU A 165 28.77 -4.98 -3.38
#